data_AF-A0A9X2IX33-F1
#
_entry.id   AF-A0A9X2IX33-F1
#
_cell.length_a   1.000
_cell.length_b   1.000
_cell.length_c   1.000
_cell.angle_alpha   90.00
_cell.angle_beta   90.00
_cell.angle_gamma   90.00
#
_symmetry.space_group_name_H-M   'P 1'
#
loop_
_entity.id
_entity.type
_entity.pdbx_description
1 polymer ?
#
loop_
_entity_poly.entity_id
_entity_poly.type
_entity_poly.pdbx_seq_one_letter_code
_entity_poly.pdbx_strand_id
1 'polypeptide(L)'
;MSLRICTSEWMISNLRGTDLAEAWLPRVAASRYATSARDGQINNAPDAVPLIDTDLIWTNTTGAWQNCHLGVHRAPRSIVTSNPNTVVLDDAVSWDIGTSPRAALPSAVGAGIGARVKTTPSQLNQTIYSRLFNDWDDWTSLENIGAVAAGETVHVRYQCLLTTPGEWRGGTSPLHQAHARWVRLRLLCAPLLEVI
;
A
#
# COMPACT_ATOMS: atom_id res chain seq x y z
N MET A 1 28.19 -36.95 15.43
CA MET A 1 26.96 -37.23 16.22
C MET A 1 26.29 -35.91 16.54
N SER A 2 25.01 -35.75 16.20
CA SER A 2 24.24 -34.57 16.62
C SER A 2 23.33 -34.94 17.78
N LEU A 3 23.59 -34.36 18.94
CA LEU A 3 22.77 -34.56 20.13
C LEU A 3 21.53 -33.67 20.01
N ARG A 4 20.36 -34.28 19.76
CA ARG A 4 19.08 -33.59 19.95
C ARG A 4 18.71 -33.72 21.42
N ILE A 5 18.61 -32.59 22.10
CA ILE A 5 18.19 -32.54 23.51
C ILE A 5 16.66 -32.43 23.57
N CYS A 6 16.05 -33.03 24.59
CA CYS A 6 14.63 -32.86 24.84
C CYS A 6 14.37 -31.40 25.22
N THR A 7 13.55 -30.70 24.43
CA THR A 7 13.16 -29.31 24.67
C THR A 7 11.66 -29.22 24.93
N SER A 8 11.21 -28.08 25.47
CA SER A 8 9.78 -27.77 25.58
C SER A 8 9.12 -27.65 24.20
N GLU A 9 7.80 -27.70 24.15
CA GLU A 9 7.00 -27.67 22.91
C GLU A 9 7.20 -26.39 22.06
N TRP A 10 7.66 -25.30 22.68
CA TRP A 10 7.96 -24.03 22.01
C TRP A 10 9.42 -23.89 21.56
N MET A 11 10.24 -24.94 21.69
CA MET A 11 11.67 -24.91 21.35
C MET A 11 12.02 -26.02 20.36
N ILE A 12 12.96 -25.71 19.45
CA ILE A 12 13.55 -26.67 18.53
C ILE A 12 15.00 -26.96 18.94
N SER A 13 15.40 -28.25 18.92
CA SER A 13 16.80 -28.66 19.06
C SER A 13 17.28 -29.28 17.75
N ASN A 14 18.24 -28.61 17.09
CA ASN A 14 18.82 -29.05 15.83
C ASN A 14 20.36 -29.02 15.88
N LEU A 15 21.00 -29.35 14.75
CA LEU A 15 22.47 -29.35 14.60
C LEU A 15 23.14 -28.00 14.91
N ARG A 16 22.39 -26.89 14.84
CA ARG A 16 22.86 -25.53 15.09
C ARG A 16 22.65 -25.07 16.54
N GLY A 17 21.98 -25.88 17.38
CA GLY A 17 21.70 -25.59 18.78
C GLY A 17 20.21 -25.66 19.12
N THR A 18 19.82 -24.93 20.16
CA THR A 18 18.42 -24.74 20.54
C THR A 18 17.93 -23.35 20.19
N ASP A 19 16.73 -23.26 19.62
CA ASP A 19 16.07 -22.00 19.28
C ASP A 19 14.57 -22.11 19.61
N LEU A 20 13.82 -21.01 19.47
CA LEU A 20 12.38 -21.05 19.43
C LEU A 20 11.91 -21.90 18.24
N ALA A 21 10.83 -22.65 18.43
CA ALA A 21 10.22 -23.38 17.33
C ALA A 21 9.76 -22.40 16.25
N GLU A 22 9.80 -22.83 14.98
CA GLU A 22 9.50 -21.98 13.82
C GLU A 22 8.11 -21.32 13.90
N ALA A 23 7.16 -21.97 14.57
CA ALA A 23 5.83 -21.44 14.85
C ALA A 23 5.86 -20.13 15.67
N TRP A 24 6.90 -19.92 16.47
CA TRP A 24 7.10 -18.76 17.35
C TRP A 24 7.84 -17.59 16.69
N LEU A 25 8.31 -17.77 15.45
CA LEU A 25 9.01 -16.71 14.72
C LEU A 25 8.03 -15.87 13.88
N PRO A 26 8.31 -14.57 13.66
CA PRO A 26 7.56 -13.76 12.72
C PRO A 26 7.60 -14.36 11.31
N ARG A 27 6.45 -14.39 10.64
CA ARG A 27 6.33 -14.93 9.28
C ARG A 27 5.44 -14.07 8.40
N VAL A 28 5.60 -14.22 7.08
CA VAL A 28 4.64 -13.65 6.11
C VAL A 28 3.42 -14.56 6.08
N ALA A 29 2.32 -14.12 6.66
CA ALA A 29 1.08 -14.90 6.71
C ALA A 29 0.29 -14.83 5.40
N ALA A 30 0.28 -13.66 4.78
CA ALA A 30 -0.36 -13.45 3.49
C ALA A 30 0.37 -12.36 2.69
N SER A 31 0.30 -12.45 1.37
CA SER A 31 0.81 -11.38 0.51
C SER A 31 -0.06 -11.21 -0.72
N ARG A 32 -0.17 -9.97 -1.18
CA ARG A 32 -0.92 -9.60 -2.37
C ARG A 32 -0.06 -8.65 -3.20
N TYR A 33 0.07 -8.96 -4.48
CA TYR A 33 0.66 -8.07 -5.46
C TYR A 33 -0.46 -7.57 -6.38
N ALA A 34 -0.53 -6.27 -6.59
CA ALA A 34 -1.51 -5.66 -7.49
C ALA A 34 -0.81 -4.66 -8.39
N THR A 35 -1.14 -4.72 -9.68
CA THR A 35 -0.68 -3.77 -10.69
C THR A 35 -1.75 -2.71 -10.89
N SER A 36 -1.33 -1.52 -11.27
CA SER A 36 -2.23 -0.46 -11.69
C SER A 36 -2.99 -0.85 -12.94
N ALA A 37 -4.31 -0.62 -12.92
CA ALA A 37 -5.20 -0.91 -14.04
C ALA A 37 -5.14 0.16 -15.13
N ARG A 38 -4.62 1.36 -14.80
CA ARG A 38 -4.62 2.53 -15.69
C ARG A 38 -3.30 3.29 -15.58
N ASP A 39 -2.22 2.64 -15.98
CA ASP A 39 -0.92 3.29 -16.09
C ASP A 39 -0.79 4.08 -17.40
N GLY A 40 -0.22 5.28 -17.30
CA GLY A 40 0.16 6.10 -18.45
C GLY A 40 -0.75 7.30 -18.63
N GLN A 41 -1.26 7.48 -19.86
CA GLN A 41 -1.98 8.71 -20.25
C GLN A 41 -3.25 8.88 -19.43
N ILE A 42 -3.35 9.99 -18.72
CA ILE A 42 -4.52 10.34 -17.91
C ILE A 42 -5.38 11.38 -18.64
N ASN A 43 -6.69 11.25 -18.44
CA ASN A 43 -7.68 12.25 -18.82
C ASN A 43 -8.14 13.03 -17.58
N ASN A 44 -8.98 14.03 -17.80
CA ASN A 44 -9.60 14.79 -16.70
C ASN A 44 -10.33 13.83 -15.74
N ALA A 45 -9.97 13.88 -14.47
CA ALA A 45 -10.54 13.11 -13.37
C ALA A 45 -10.81 14.07 -12.19
N PRO A 46 -11.85 14.93 -12.29
CA PRO A 46 -12.22 15.82 -11.20
C PRO A 46 -12.67 15.02 -9.97
N ASP A 47 -13.32 13.87 -10.20
CA ASP A 47 -13.61 12.86 -9.18
C ASP A 47 -12.47 11.83 -9.11
N ALA A 48 -12.20 11.33 -7.91
CA ALA A 48 -11.13 10.38 -7.66
C ALA A 48 -11.36 9.04 -8.40
N VAL A 49 -10.41 8.65 -9.25
CA VAL A 49 -10.47 7.41 -10.03
C VAL A 49 -9.47 6.40 -9.48
N PRO A 50 -9.87 5.17 -9.12
CA PRO A 50 -8.93 4.16 -8.64
C PRO A 50 -8.02 3.68 -9.75
N LEU A 51 -6.71 3.78 -9.52
CA LEU A 51 -5.66 3.20 -10.35
C LEU A 51 -5.29 1.80 -9.85
N ILE A 52 -5.16 1.63 -8.53
CA ILE A 52 -5.04 0.32 -7.89
C ILE A 52 -6.16 0.21 -6.87
N ASP A 53 -6.86 -0.92 -6.91
CA ASP A 53 -7.84 -1.31 -5.91
C ASP A 53 -7.62 -2.80 -5.61
N THR A 54 -7.22 -3.13 -4.39
CA THR A 54 -6.89 -4.50 -4.03
C THR A 54 -7.14 -4.77 -2.55
N ASP A 55 -7.62 -5.99 -2.30
CA ASP A 55 -7.92 -6.49 -0.97
C ASP A 55 -6.95 -7.62 -0.62
N LEU A 56 -6.58 -7.69 0.66
CA LEU A 56 -5.84 -8.80 1.26
C LEU A 56 -6.68 -9.32 2.44
N ILE A 57 -7.07 -10.59 2.35
CA ILE A 57 -7.86 -11.26 3.38
C ILE A 57 -7.05 -12.42 3.92
N TRP A 58 -6.98 -12.54 5.24
CA TRP A 58 -6.28 -13.62 5.93
C TRP A 58 -6.99 -14.00 7.23
N THR A 59 -7.13 -15.30 7.48
CA THR A 59 -7.75 -15.83 8.70
C THR A 59 -6.70 -16.51 9.57
N ASN A 60 -6.70 -16.20 10.87
CA ASN A 60 -5.81 -16.82 11.81
C ASN A 60 -6.30 -18.23 12.20
N THR A 61 -5.68 -19.26 11.66
CA THR A 61 -6.00 -20.67 11.94
C THR A 61 -5.05 -21.33 12.93
N THR A 62 -4.16 -20.57 13.57
CA THR A 62 -3.05 -21.15 14.37
C THR A 62 -3.42 -21.56 15.79
N GLY A 63 -4.62 -21.23 16.26
CA GLY A 63 -5.06 -21.54 17.62
C GLY A 63 -4.50 -20.62 18.70
N ALA A 64 -3.58 -19.71 18.36
CA ALA A 64 -3.04 -18.70 19.26
C ALA A 64 -3.27 -17.28 18.70
N TRP A 65 -3.22 -16.28 19.57
CA TRP A 65 -3.29 -14.88 19.16
C TRP A 65 -2.05 -14.49 18.36
N GLN A 66 -2.25 -13.66 17.33
CA GLN A 66 -1.16 -13.17 16.50
C GLN A 66 -1.14 -11.66 16.42
N ASN A 67 0.01 -11.06 16.69
CA ASN A 67 0.24 -9.67 16.41
C ASN A 67 0.58 -9.49 14.94
N CYS A 68 -0.18 -8.64 14.26
CA CYS A 68 -0.14 -8.46 12.82
C CYS A 68 0.33 -7.05 12.44
N HIS A 69 1.24 -6.99 11.48
CA HIS A 69 1.75 -5.76 10.89
C HIS A 69 1.64 -5.84 9.37
N LEU A 70 1.18 -4.78 8.73
CA LEU A 70 1.07 -4.71 7.28
C LEU A 70 2.23 -3.91 6.70
N GLY A 71 3.08 -4.58 5.92
CA GLY A 71 4.02 -3.92 5.03
C GLY A 71 3.36 -3.55 3.71
N VAL A 72 3.28 -2.24 3.43
CA VAL A 72 2.81 -1.70 2.14
C VAL A 72 4.02 -1.19 1.36
N HIS A 73 4.47 -1.98 0.38
CA HIS A 73 5.55 -1.58 -0.54
C HIS A 73 4.95 -1.07 -1.83
N ARG A 74 5.19 0.20 -2.13
CA ARG A 74 4.69 0.90 -3.30
C ARG A 74 5.82 1.03 -4.31
N ALA A 75 5.52 0.83 -5.58
CA ALA A 75 6.45 1.13 -6.65
C ALA A 75 6.88 2.61 -6.61
N PRO A 76 8.04 2.95 -7.22
CA PRO A 76 8.37 4.35 -7.50
C PRO A 76 7.20 5.02 -8.20
N ARG A 77 7.01 6.32 -8.01
CA ARG A 77 5.92 7.06 -8.64
C ARG A 77 6.49 8.10 -9.59
N SER A 78 5.77 8.35 -10.68
CA SER A 78 6.11 9.45 -11.57
C SER A 78 4.84 10.15 -12.02
N ILE A 79 4.93 11.46 -12.12
CA ILE A 79 3.86 12.34 -12.62
C ILE A 79 4.47 13.26 -13.66
N VAL A 80 3.90 13.21 -14.86
CA VAL A 80 4.17 14.19 -15.91
C VAL A 80 2.90 15.01 -16.10
N THR A 81 2.99 16.33 -15.89
CA THR A 81 1.86 17.23 -16.11
C THR A 81 2.26 18.42 -16.97
N SER A 82 1.28 19.04 -17.63
CA SER A 82 1.45 20.26 -18.42
C SER A 82 0.74 21.43 -17.76
N ASN A 83 1.22 22.65 -18.00
CA ASN A 83 0.58 23.89 -17.53
C ASN A 83 -0.82 24.04 -18.17
N PRO A 84 -1.93 24.27 -17.42
CA PRO A 84 -2.03 24.59 -15.99
C PRO A 84 -2.49 23.42 -15.08
N ASN A 85 -2.41 22.18 -15.57
CA ASN A 85 -3.08 21.04 -14.97
C ASN A 85 -2.39 20.59 -13.67
N THR A 86 -3.21 20.20 -12.70
CA THR A 86 -2.78 19.59 -11.44
C THR A 86 -3.12 18.11 -11.48
N VAL A 87 -2.19 17.26 -11.02
CA VAL A 87 -2.35 15.81 -10.96
C VAL A 87 -1.90 15.36 -9.58
N VAL A 88 -2.72 14.54 -8.92
CA VAL A 88 -2.46 14.01 -7.59
C VAL A 88 -2.74 12.50 -7.59
N LEU A 89 -1.85 11.76 -6.95
CA LEU A 89 -1.99 10.33 -6.67
C LEU A 89 -2.07 10.15 -5.16
N ASP A 90 -3.22 9.71 -4.66
CA ASP A 90 -3.47 9.53 -3.25
C ASP A 90 -3.50 8.05 -2.90
N ASP A 91 -2.53 7.63 -2.11
CA ASP A 91 -2.45 6.27 -1.58
C ASP A 91 -3.11 6.20 -0.19
N ALA A 92 -3.96 5.20 -0.01
CA ALA A 92 -4.75 5.02 1.19
C ALA A 92 -4.90 3.53 1.52
N VAL A 93 -4.91 3.22 2.82
CA VAL A 93 -5.08 1.86 3.34
C VAL A 93 -6.04 1.89 4.52
N SER A 94 -6.86 0.86 4.62
CA SER A 94 -7.75 0.66 5.76
C SER A 94 -7.86 -0.83 6.07
N TRP A 95 -8.09 -1.17 7.32
CA TRP A 95 -8.20 -2.55 7.76
C TRP A 95 -9.29 -2.70 8.81
N ASP A 96 -9.76 -3.93 8.95
CA ASP A 96 -10.72 -4.35 9.95
C ASP A 96 -10.42 -5.79 10.39
N ILE A 97 -10.75 -6.11 11.64
CA ILE A 97 -10.45 -7.39 12.29
C ILE A 97 -11.74 -7.91 12.93
N GLY A 98 -12.03 -9.20 12.74
CA GLY A 98 -13.15 -9.86 13.40
C GLY A 98 -13.50 -11.19 12.74
N THR A 99 -14.63 -11.79 13.12
CA THR A 99 -15.06 -13.07 12.53
C THR A 99 -15.52 -12.92 11.07
N SER A 100 -16.09 -11.76 10.71
CA SER A 100 -16.48 -11.41 9.35
C SER A 100 -16.19 -9.92 9.09
N PRO A 101 -14.91 -9.56 8.97
CA PRO A 101 -14.47 -8.17 8.91
C PRO A 101 -14.83 -7.55 7.56
N ARG A 102 -15.16 -6.27 7.57
CA ARG A 102 -15.40 -5.48 6.36
C ARG A 102 -14.71 -4.14 6.48
N ALA A 103 -13.44 -4.10 6.10
CA ALA A 103 -12.71 -2.85 5.97
C ALA A 103 -13.46 -1.87 5.06
N ALA A 104 -13.55 -0.63 5.55
CA ALA A 104 -14.12 0.48 4.81
C ALA A 104 -13.36 0.73 3.50
N LEU A 105 -13.92 1.52 2.59
CA LEU A 105 -13.13 2.04 1.48
C LEU A 105 -12.16 3.09 2.03
N PRO A 106 -10.85 3.01 1.73
CA PRO A 106 -9.89 4.00 2.19
C PRO A 106 -10.24 5.38 1.61
N SER A 107 -10.62 6.34 2.46
CA SER A 107 -10.94 7.71 2.03
C SER A 107 -9.92 8.75 2.52
N ALA A 108 -9.01 8.36 3.40
CA ALA A 108 -7.99 9.24 3.95
C ALA A 108 -6.71 9.20 3.10
N VAL A 109 -6.24 10.37 2.67
CA VAL A 109 -4.95 10.52 1.99
C VAL A 109 -3.84 10.22 3.00
N GLY A 110 -3.24 9.04 2.91
CA GLY A 110 -2.18 8.62 3.83
C GLY A 110 -0.80 9.10 3.38
N ALA A 111 -0.45 8.80 2.13
CA ALA A 111 0.87 9.08 1.56
C ALA A 111 0.76 9.43 0.06
N GLY A 112 -0.03 10.45 -0.25
CA GLY A 112 -0.22 10.92 -1.61
C GLY A 112 0.93 11.79 -2.12
N ILE A 113 1.05 11.88 -3.44
CA ILE A 113 1.97 12.78 -4.14
C ILE A 113 1.20 13.64 -5.13
N GLY A 114 1.72 14.83 -5.44
CA GLY A 114 1.07 15.73 -6.38
C GLY A 114 2.07 16.56 -7.16
N ALA A 115 1.67 16.95 -8.37
CA ALA A 115 2.43 17.84 -9.21
C ALA A 115 1.51 18.89 -9.84
N ARG A 116 1.98 20.14 -9.85
CA ARG A 116 1.30 21.28 -10.45
C ARG A 116 2.31 22.19 -11.11
N VAL A 117 1.98 22.69 -12.29
CA VAL A 117 2.70 23.80 -12.92
C VAL A 117 1.75 24.92 -13.25
N LYS A 118 2.11 26.14 -12.82
CA LYS A 118 1.50 27.39 -13.26
C LYS A 118 2.60 28.38 -13.63
N THR A 119 3.04 28.35 -14.87
CA THR A 119 4.16 29.15 -15.39
C THR A 119 3.71 30.43 -16.10
N THR A 120 2.41 30.72 -16.14
CA THR A 120 1.86 31.92 -16.78
C THR A 120 1.27 32.89 -15.74
N PRO A 121 2.09 33.73 -15.07
CA PRO A 121 1.60 34.69 -14.09
C PRO A 121 1.10 36.02 -14.69
N SER A 122 1.48 36.38 -15.92
CA SER A 122 1.38 37.77 -16.41
C SER A 122 0.57 38.01 -17.70
N GLN A 123 0.10 36.97 -18.39
CA GLN A 123 -0.67 37.12 -19.63
C GLN A 123 -1.99 36.32 -19.55
N LEU A 124 -3.13 37.01 -19.55
CA LEU A 124 -4.46 36.42 -19.42
C LEU A 124 -4.86 35.54 -20.63
N ASN A 125 -4.25 35.76 -21.80
CA ASN A 125 -4.66 35.12 -23.07
C ASN A 125 -3.56 34.33 -23.78
N GLN A 126 -2.37 34.17 -23.18
CA GLN A 126 -1.26 33.41 -23.79
C GLN A 126 -0.79 32.33 -22.81
N THR A 127 -1.07 31.06 -23.14
CA THR A 127 -0.57 29.92 -22.35
C THR A 127 0.77 29.48 -22.90
N ILE A 128 1.82 29.61 -22.07
CA ILE A 128 3.11 28.99 -22.38
C ILE A 128 2.98 27.51 -22.05
N TYR A 129 3.08 26.66 -23.08
CA TYR A 129 3.08 25.22 -22.90
C TYR A 129 4.40 24.77 -22.29
N SER A 130 4.36 24.42 -21.00
CA SER A 130 5.48 23.83 -20.27
C SER A 130 5.08 22.50 -19.65
N ARG A 131 6.05 21.62 -19.42
CA ARG A 131 5.87 20.32 -18.78
C ARG A 131 6.69 20.25 -17.50
N LEU A 132 6.14 19.58 -16.49
CA LEU A 132 6.86 19.17 -15.30
C LEU A 132 6.91 17.65 -15.26
N PHE A 133 8.12 17.15 -15.04
CA PHE A 133 8.41 15.76 -14.76
C PHE A 133 8.76 15.70 -13.29
N ASN A 134 8.00 14.93 -12.53
CA ASN A 134 8.23 14.75 -11.11
C ASN A 134 8.25 13.26 -10.80
N ASP A 135 9.39 12.78 -10.32
CA ASP A 135 9.66 11.38 -10.05
C ASP A 135 9.96 11.22 -8.56
N TRP A 136 9.45 10.14 -7.98
CA TRP A 136 9.66 9.73 -6.60
C TRP A 136 10.13 8.28 -6.56
N ASP A 137 11.01 7.99 -5.63
CA ASP A 137 11.50 6.65 -5.34
C ASP A 137 10.38 5.74 -4.79
N ASP A 138 10.68 4.44 -4.70
CA ASP A 138 9.77 3.50 -4.05
C ASP A 138 9.64 3.82 -2.56
N TRP A 139 8.49 3.48 -2.00
CA TRP A 139 8.20 3.75 -0.59
C TRP A 139 7.61 2.53 0.09
N THR A 140 8.11 2.23 1.28
CA THR A 140 7.57 1.17 2.14
C THR A 140 7.06 1.79 3.43
N SER A 141 5.80 1.53 3.76
CA SER A 141 5.23 1.85 5.08
C SER A 141 4.85 0.57 5.83
N LEU A 142 4.91 0.65 7.16
CA LEU A 142 4.48 -0.42 8.04
C LEU A 142 3.29 0.09 8.87
N GLU A 143 2.13 -0.53 8.71
CA GLU A 143 0.93 -0.22 9.49
C GLU A 143 0.74 -1.28 10.58
N ASN A 144 0.52 -0.82 11.81
CA ASN A 144 0.23 -1.71 12.92
C ASN A 144 -1.26 -2.09 12.90
N ILE A 145 -1.56 -3.34 12.54
CA ILE A 145 -2.92 -3.86 12.55
C ILE A 145 -3.32 -4.22 13.99
N GLY A 146 -2.39 -4.81 14.75
CA GLY A 146 -2.60 -5.22 16.13
C GLY A 146 -2.87 -6.72 16.27
N ALA A 147 -3.47 -7.09 17.40
CA ALA A 147 -3.71 -8.49 17.73
C ALA A 147 -4.93 -9.06 16.98
N VAL A 148 -4.80 -10.30 16.52
CA VAL A 148 -5.83 -11.06 15.81
C VAL A 148 -6.00 -12.38 16.53
N ALA A 149 -7.18 -12.61 17.10
CA ALA A 149 -7.46 -13.83 17.84
C ALA A 149 -7.55 -15.05 16.90
N ALA A 150 -7.48 -16.25 17.47
CA ALA A 150 -7.68 -17.47 16.69
C ALA A 150 -9.11 -17.54 16.16
N GLY A 151 -9.27 -17.84 14.87
CA GLY A 151 -10.55 -17.85 14.17
C GLY A 151 -11.00 -16.48 13.65
N GLU A 152 -10.34 -15.39 14.04
CA GLU A 152 -10.58 -14.08 13.44
C GLU A 152 -9.90 -13.94 12.09
N THR A 153 -10.52 -13.10 11.27
CA THR A 153 -10.05 -12.72 9.95
C THR A 153 -9.63 -11.26 9.99
N VAL A 154 -8.57 -10.96 9.25
CA VAL A 154 -8.16 -9.61 8.91
C VAL A 154 -8.55 -9.35 7.47
N HIS A 155 -9.20 -8.22 7.24
CA HIS A 155 -9.46 -7.71 5.91
C HIS A 155 -8.78 -6.36 5.76
N VAL A 156 -7.84 -6.29 4.82
CA VAL A 156 -7.11 -5.07 4.45
C VAL A 156 -7.56 -4.65 3.07
N ARG A 157 -7.81 -3.35 2.89
CA ARG A 157 -8.02 -2.71 1.61
C ARG A 157 -6.95 -1.68 1.34
N TYR A 158 -6.45 -1.67 0.12
CA TYR A 158 -5.54 -0.65 -0.36
C TYR A 158 -6.09 -0.04 -1.64
N GLN A 159 -6.03 1.29 -1.71
CA GLN A 159 -6.38 2.04 -2.89
C GLN A 159 -5.33 3.09 -3.23
N CYS A 160 -5.07 3.22 -4.52
CA CYS A 160 -4.34 4.34 -5.11
C CYS A 160 -5.31 5.08 -6.02
N LEU A 161 -5.65 6.32 -5.67
CA LEU A 161 -6.62 7.15 -6.37
C LEU A 161 -5.90 8.24 -7.17
N LEU A 162 -6.37 8.50 -8.38
CA LEU A 162 -5.95 9.61 -9.21
C LEU A 162 -7.01 10.72 -9.15
N THR A 163 -6.57 11.94 -8.83
CA THR A 163 -7.40 13.14 -8.92
C THR A 163 -6.71 14.23 -9.73
N THR A 164 -7.49 15.01 -10.47
CA THR A 164 -7.01 16.19 -11.20
C THR A 164 -7.74 17.45 -10.73
N PRO A 165 -7.44 17.94 -9.52
CA PRO A 165 -8.17 19.06 -8.93
C PRO A 165 -7.88 20.39 -9.66
N GLY A 166 -8.90 21.23 -9.81
CA GLY A 166 -8.76 22.57 -10.36
C GLY A 166 -8.95 22.65 -11.88
N GLU A 167 -8.20 23.55 -12.53
CA GLU A 167 -8.33 23.77 -13.98
C GLU A 167 -7.68 22.63 -14.77
N TRP A 168 -8.43 22.10 -15.74
CA TRP A 168 -7.95 21.09 -16.68
C TRP A 168 -8.06 21.60 -18.12
N ARG A 169 -6.96 21.59 -18.86
CA ARG A 169 -6.94 21.85 -20.31
C ARG A 169 -6.43 20.64 -21.07
N GLY A 170 -7.24 20.17 -22.02
CA GLY A 170 -6.85 19.23 -23.08
C GLY A 170 -6.71 19.95 -24.42
N GLY A 171 -5.81 19.48 -25.31
CA GLY A 171 -5.58 20.13 -26.62
C GLY A 171 -4.23 19.81 -27.24
N THR A 172 -3.89 20.43 -28.37
CA THR A 172 -2.84 20.10 -29.38
C THR A 172 -1.38 19.87 -28.92
N SER A 173 -1.10 19.78 -27.61
CA SER A 173 0.14 19.19 -27.09
C SER A 173 0.02 18.68 -25.63
N PRO A 174 -0.76 17.61 -25.32
CA PRO A 174 -0.93 17.17 -23.94
C PRO A 174 -0.04 15.95 -23.67
N LEU A 175 0.94 16.06 -22.78
CA LEU A 175 1.47 14.85 -22.16
C LEU A 175 1.15 14.91 -20.66
N HIS A 176 0.09 14.22 -20.28
CA HIS A 176 -0.32 14.03 -18.88
C HIS A 176 -0.18 12.54 -18.58
N GLN A 177 0.79 12.16 -17.75
CA GLN A 177 1.01 10.76 -17.43
C GLN A 177 1.07 10.56 -15.92
N ALA A 178 0.35 9.57 -15.43
CA ALA A 178 0.40 9.11 -14.04
C ALA A 178 0.76 7.62 -14.04
N HIS A 179 1.69 7.21 -13.19
CA HIS A 179 2.35 5.90 -13.32
C HIS A 179 2.15 5.03 -12.08
N ALA A 180 0.92 4.70 -11.71
CA ALA A 180 0.68 3.94 -10.49
C ALA A 180 1.14 2.46 -10.51
N ARG A 181 1.91 1.97 -11.49
CA ARG A 181 2.79 0.78 -11.48
C ARG A 181 2.26 -0.40 -10.65
N TRP A 182 2.72 -0.56 -9.42
CA TRP A 182 2.33 -1.68 -8.57
C TRP A 182 2.36 -1.35 -7.08
N VAL A 183 1.67 -2.18 -6.31
CA VAL A 183 1.77 -2.26 -4.86
C VAL A 183 1.94 -3.72 -4.44
N ARG A 184 2.70 -3.95 -3.38
CA ARG A 184 2.83 -5.23 -2.71
C ARG A 184 2.46 -5.09 -1.25
N LEU A 185 1.38 -5.75 -0.87
CA LEU A 185 0.94 -5.90 0.52
C LEU A 185 1.55 -7.18 1.09
N ARG A 186 2.13 -7.09 2.29
CA ARG A 186 2.65 -8.24 3.03
C ARG A 186 2.15 -8.15 4.47
N LEU A 187 1.37 -9.14 4.88
CA LEU A 187 0.96 -9.29 6.27
C LEU A 187 2.02 -10.10 7.01
N LEU A 188 2.68 -9.45 7.95
CA LEU A 188 3.64 -10.06 8.87
C LEU A 188 2.90 -10.40 10.15
N CYS A 189 2.97 -11.66 10.57
CA CYS A 189 2.34 -12.14 11.78
C CYS A 189 3.41 -12.76 12.68
N ALA A 190 3.38 -12.38 13.95
CA ALA A 190 4.13 -13.03 15.01
C ALA A 190 3.14 -13.51 16.08
N PRO A 191 3.37 -14.66 16.71
CA PRO A 191 2.54 -15.07 17.83
C PRO A 191 2.67 -14.07 18.98
N LEU A 192 1.54 -13.78 19.62
CA LEU A 192 1.47 -12.98 20.82
C LEU A 192 1.36 -13.94 22.01
N LEU A 193 2.26 -13.80 22.98
CA LEU A 193 2.05 -14.39 24.31
C LEU A 193 0.88 -13.64 24.94
N GLU A 194 -0.17 -14.37 25.29
CA GLU A 194 -1.36 -13.84 25.93
C GLU A 194 -0.94 -13.07 27.19
N VAL A 195 -1.17 -11.75 27.20
CA VAL A 195 -1.06 -10.96 28.44
C VAL A 195 -2.45 -10.98 29.05
N ILE A 196 -2.64 -11.88 30.02
CA ILE A 196 -3.82 -11.91 30.88
C ILE A 196 -3.84 -10.64 31.73
#